data_AF-A0A519UWA9-F1
#
_entry.id   AF-A0A519UWA9-F1
#
_cell.length_a   1.000
_cell.length_b   1.000
_cell.length_c   1.000
_cell.angle_alpha   90.00
_cell.angle_beta   90.00
_cell.angle_gamma   90.00
#
_symmetry.space_group_name_H-M   'P 1'
#
loop_
_entity.id
_entity.type
_entity.pdbx_description
1 polymer ?
#
loop_
_entity_poly.entity_id
_entity_poly.type
_entity_poly.pdbx_seq_one_letter_code
_entity_poly.pdbx_strand_id
1 'polypeptide(L)'
;MIFGLRWLLLAALVGALAGTASAGFLVSLEWVTHWRTAHPWALALLPVGGLLVGLAYHRWGNRVVKGNNLILDELHAPSATIPLRLVPLVLGGTLLTHLLGGSAGREGTAVQMGATLADQLARWLPRHERRLLLIAGMSAGFASVFGTPLAGAVFGLEVYLLGQVRYEAILPSFVAAVVADAVTRAWGVGHTTYPTLAALPLTATGLGCTLLAGALFGLAARAFATLTHAISKLFSKLTYPPLRPVVGGVLVAAAMWGLGTMRYAGLGVPVIVEAFQHQLGAQDFLLKLMLTALTLGAGFKGGEVTPLFFIGAA
;
A
#
# COMPACT_ATOMS: atom_id res chain seq x y z
N MET A 1 8.10 -26.12 24.32
CA MET A 1 8.12 -26.68 22.95
C MET A 1 6.79 -26.48 22.21
N ILE A 2 5.64 -26.78 22.82
CA ILE A 2 4.30 -26.72 22.18
C ILE A 2 3.90 -25.29 21.72
N PHE A 3 4.22 -24.26 22.51
CA PHE A 3 3.92 -22.86 22.17
C PHE A 3 4.67 -22.38 20.91
N GLY A 4 5.98 -22.67 20.82
CA GLY A 4 6.79 -22.29 19.67
C GLY A 4 6.31 -22.95 18.37
N LEU A 5 6.04 -24.26 18.41
CA LEU A 5 5.53 -24.99 17.24
C LEU A 5 4.16 -24.46 16.78
N ARG A 6 3.25 -24.17 17.72
CA ARG A 6 1.95 -23.57 17.42
C ARG A 6 2.09 -22.25 16.66
N TRP A 7 2.97 -21.36 17.12
CA TRP A 7 3.20 -20.07 16.46
C TRP A 7 3.91 -20.20 15.12
N LEU A 8 4.82 -21.15 14.96
CA LEU A 8 5.43 -21.45 13.66
C LEU A 8 4.37 -21.88 12.65
N LEU A 9 3.47 -22.79 13.03
CA LEU A 9 2.39 -23.26 12.15
C LEU A 9 1.39 -22.15 11.81
N LEU A 10 0.97 -21.37 12.81
CA LEU A 10 0.06 -20.24 12.59
C LEU A 10 0.70 -19.16 11.69
N ALA A 11 1.95 -18.79 11.95
CA ALA A 11 2.68 -17.83 11.13
C ALA A 11 2.89 -18.33 9.70
N ALA A 12 3.22 -19.61 9.51
CA ALA A 12 3.34 -20.22 8.19
C ALA A 12 1.99 -20.22 7.45
N LEU A 13 0.89 -20.52 8.12
CA LEU A 13 -0.45 -20.47 7.52
C LEU A 13 -0.84 -19.03 7.12
N VAL A 14 -0.58 -18.05 8.00
CA VAL A 14 -0.78 -16.62 7.68
C VAL A 14 0.06 -16.22 6.48
N GLY A 15 1.34 -16.62 6.46
CA GLY A 15 2.25 -16.36 5.36
C GLY A 15 1.74 -16.95 4.04
N ALA A 16 1.27 -18.19 4.05
CA ALA A 16 0.72 -18.85 2.87
C ALA A 16 -0.55 -18.16 2.33
N LEU A 17 -1.46 -17.75 3.22
CA LEU A 17 -2.67 -17.02 2.82
C LEU A 17 -2.34 -15.64 2.26
N ALA A 18 -1.48 -14.87 2.94
CA ALA A 18 -1.08 -13.54 2.48
C ALA A 18 -0.26 -13.59 1.19
N GLY A 19 0.70 -14.51 1.08
CA GLY A 19 1.51 -14.72 -0.12
C GLY A 19 0.66 -15.09 -1.32
N THR A 20 -0.29 -16.02 -1.16
CA THR A 20 -1.22 -16.40 -2.25
C THR A 20 -2.13 -15.24 -2.67
N ALA A 21 -2.66 -14.49 -1.71
CA ALA A 21 -3.48 -13.31 -1.99
C ALA A 21 -2.68 -12.21 -2.71
N SER A 22 -1.45 -11.95 -2.27
CA SER A 22 -0.53 -11.00 -2.90
C SER A 22 -0.11 -11.46 -4.30
N ALA A 23 0.14 -12.75 -4.53
CA ALA A 23 0.45 -13.28 -5.86
C ALA A 23 -0.69 -12.99 -6.86
N GLY A 24 -1.93 -13.36 -6.50
CA GLY A 24 -3.10 -13.07 -7.34
C GLY A 24 -3.30 -11.57 -7.56
N PHE A 25 -3.08 -10.76 -6.53
CA PHE A 25 -3.15 -9.31 -6.64
C PHE A 25 -2.07 -8.74 -7.58
N LEU A 26 -0.82 -9.17 -7.46
CA LEU A 26 0.29 -8.69 -8.28
C LEU A 26 0.11 -9.05 -9.75
N VAL A 27 -0.29 -10.29 -10.06
CA VAL A 27 -0.60 -10.73 -11.44
C VAL A 27 -1.74 -9.89 -12.03
N SER A 28 -2.80 -9.69 -11.25
CA SER A 28 -3.93 -8.85 -11.68
C SER A 28 -3.50 -7.39 -11.88
N LEU A 29 -2.63 -6.87 -11.01
CA LEU A 29 -2.13 -5.50 -11.06
C LEU A 29 -1.23 -5.25 -12.28
N GLU A 30 -0.38 -6.22 -12.60
CA GLU A 30 0.43 -6.20 -13.82
C GLU A 30 -0.45 -6.22 -15.06
N TRP A 31 -1.44 -7.11 -15.11
CA TRP A 31 -2.39 -7.19 -16.21
C TRP A 31 -3.15 -5.87 -16.44
N VAL A 32 -3.76 -5.29 -15.40
CA VAL A 32 -4.46 -3.99 -15.55
C VAL A 32 -3.50 -2.86 -15.94
N THR A 33 -2.25 -2.91 -15.48
CA THR A 33 -1.23 -1.92 -15.82
C THR A 33 -0.86 -2.00 -17.30
N HIS A 34 -0.59 -3.21 -17.80
CA HIS A 34 -0.32 -3.46 -19.23
C HIS A 34 -1.49 -3.07 -20.12
N TRP A 35 -2.72 -3.41 -19.70
CA TRP A 35 -3.90 -3.02 -20.47
C TRP A 35 -4.05 -1.50 -20.52
N ARG A 36 -3.89 -0.80 -19.39
CA ARG A 36 -3.95 0.67 -19.33
C ARG A 36 -2.88 1.33 -20.20
N THR A 37 -1.63 0.85 -20.16
CA THR A 37 -0.56 1.45 -20.97
C THR A 37 -0.81 1.27 -22.47
N ALA A 38 -1.45 0.17 -22.88
CA ALA A 38 -1.91 -0.04 -24.25
C ALA A 38 -3.14 0.80 -24.62
N HIS A 39 -3.94 1.24 -23.63
CA HIS A 39 -5.17 2.00 -23.83
C HIS A 39 -5.19 3.32 -23.04
N PRO A 40 -4.37 4.34 -23.41
CA PRO A 40 -4.29 5.60 -22.66
C PRO A 40 -5.62 6.34 -22.53
N TRP A 41 -6.53 6.14 -23.48
CA TRP A 41 -7.90 6.69 -23.44
C TRP A 41 -8.69 6.23 -22.22
N ALA A 42 -8.33 5.11 -21.58
CA ALA A 42 -8.98 4.60 -20.38
C ALA A 42 -8.97 5.59 -19.20
N LEU A 43 -8.02 6.52 -19.18
CA LEU A 43 -8.00 7.63 -18.21
C LEU A 43 -9.29 8.46 -18.25
N ALA A 44 -9.93 8.58 -19.41
CA ALA A 44 -11.22 9.26 -19.56
C ALA A 44 -12.31 8.66 -18.68
N LEU A 45 -12.20 7.36 -18.40
CA LEU A 45 -13.16 6.60 -17.63
C LEU A 45 -12.81 6.57 -16.14
N LEU A 46 -11.72 7.20 -15.70
CA LEU A 46 -11.36 7.30 -14.28
C LEU A 46 -12.51 7.82 -13.40
N PRO A 47 -13.31 8.83 -13.79
CA PRO A 47 -14.49 9.24 -13.02
C PRO A 47 -15.53 8.13 -12.87
N VAL A 48 -15.75 7.34 -13.93
CA VAL A 48 -16.69 6.19 -13.91
C VAL A 48 -16.17 5.10 -12.98
N GLY A 49 -14.87 4.80 -13.04
CA GLY A 49 -14.21 3.92 -12.08
C GLY A 49 -14.36 4.39 -10.64
N GLY A 50 -14.15 5.69 -10.43
CA GLY A 50 -14.36 6.34 -9.15
C GLY A 50 -15.78 6.14 -8.63
N LEU A 51 -16.79 6.33 -9.49
CA LEU A 51 -18.19 6.09 -9.14
C LEU A 51 -18.41 4.64 -8.70
N LEU A 52 -17.90 3.66 -9.44
CA LEU A 52 -18.04 2.24 -9.12
C LEU A 52 -17.39 1.89 -7.77
N VAL A 53 -16.16 2.35 -7.53
CA VAL A 53 -15.47 2.18 -6.23
C VAL A 53 -16.27 2.85 -5.11
N GLY A 54 -16.70 4.09 -5.34
CA GLY A 54 -17.49 4.86 -4.40
C GLY A 54 -18.81 4.18 -4.02
N LEU A 55 -19.56 3.70 -5.01
CA LEU A 55 -20.82 2.96 -4.82
C LEU A 55 -20.60 1.64 -4.10
N ALA A 56 -19.57 0.88 -4.47
CA ALA A 56 -19.26 -0.40 -3.81
C ALA A 56 -18.99 -0.20 -2.32
N TYR A 57 -18.17 0.79 -1.97
CA TYR A 57 -17.91 1.13 -0.56
C TYR A 57 -19.10 1.79 0.14
N HIS A 58 -19.94 2.53 -0.57
CA HIS A 58 -21.14 3.09 0.03
C HIS A 58 -22.20 2.02 0.34
N ARG A 59 -22.33 0.99 -0.51
CA ARG A 59 -23.34 -0.07 -0.36
C ARG A 59 -22.90 -1.20 0.55
N TRP A 60 -21.63 -1.61 0.45
CA TRP A 60 -21.10 -2.78 1.16
C TRP A 60 -19.97 -2.43 2.14
N GLY A 61 -19.50 -1.19 2.13
CA GLY A 61 -18.24 -0.79 2.75
C GLY A 61 -18.31 -0.33 4.21
N ASN A 62 -19.47 -0.34 4.87
CA ASN A 62 -19.70 0.02 6.29
C ASN A 62 -18.43 0.23 7.15
N ARG A 63 -17.98 -0.80 7.90
CA ARG A 63 -16.78 -0.72 8.76
C ARG A 63 -15.47 -0.68 7.95
N VAL A 64 -15.48 -1.25 6.74
CA VAL A 64 -14.28 -1.49 5.91
C VAL A 64 -13.81 -0.26 5.14
N VAL A 65 -14.62 0.81 5.08
CA VAL A 65 -14.26 2.09 4.43
C VAL A 65 -13.03 2.73 5.07
N LYS A 66 -12.80 2.47 6.35
CA LYS A 66 -11.63 2.90 7.13
C LYS A 66 -10.29 2.31 6.62
N GLY A 67 -10.31 1.19 5.88
CA GLY A 67 -9.10 0.58 5.31
C GLY A 67 -8.05 0.24 6.38
N ASN A 68 -6.81 0.71 6.21
CA ASN A 68 -5.71 0.52 7.17
C ASN A 68 -6.09 0.98 8.60
N ASN A 69 -6.86 2.05 8.75
CA ASN A 69 -7.26 2.55 10.07
C ASN A 69 -8.13 1.54 10.82
N LEU A 70 -8.91 0.70 10.13
CA LEU A 70 -9.67 -0.38 10.80
C LEU A 70 -8.73 -1.41 11.42
N ILE A 71 -7.62 -1.74 10.74
CA ILE A 71 -6.63 -2.70 11.24
C ILE A 71 -5.92 -2.12 12.45
N LEU A 72 -5.52 -0.84 12.37
CA LEU A 72 -4.90 -0.14 13.49
C LEU A 72 -5.86 -0.01 14.68
N ASP A 73 -7.13 0.32 14.45
CA ASP A 73 -8.16 0.37 15.50
C ASP A 73 -8.29 -0.99 16.21
N GLU A 74 -8.40 -2.08 15.46
CA GLU A 74 -8.53 -3.44 16.00
C GLU A 74 -7.26 -3.97 16.66
N LEU A 75 -6.11 -3.43 16.27
CA LEU A 75 -4.81 -3.79 16.83
C LEU A 75 -4.60 -3.10 18.19
N HIS A 76 -4.92 -1.81 18.30
CA HIS A 76 -4.86 -1.04 19.54
C HIS A 76 -5.97 -1.47 20.51
N ALA A 77 -7.21 -1.48 20.06
CA ALA A 77 -8.40 -1.81 20.85
C ALA A 77 -9.23 -2.92 20.17
N PRO A 78 -8.83 -4.20 20.34
CA PRO A 78 -9.55 -5.35 19.79
C PRO A 78 -11.03 -5.34 20.18
N SER A 79 -11.92 -5.13 19.21
CA SER A 79 -13.36 -5.03 19.42
C SER A 79 -14.12 -6.13 18.71
N ALA A 80 -13.82 -6.36 17.43
CA ALA A 80 -14.50 -7.34 16.61
C ALA A 80 -13.64 -7.75 15.41
N THR A 81 -13.86 -8.96 14.91
CA THR A 81 -13.15 -9.50 13.76
C THR A 81 -13.32 -8.58 12.54
N ILE A 82 -12.22 -8.36 11.81
CA ILE A 82 -12.19 -7.57 10.59
C ILE A 82 -13.05 -8.29 9.54
N PRO A 83 -14.04 -7.64 8.91
CA PRO A 83 -14.90 -8.29 7.95
C PRO A 83 -14.13 -8.81 6.74
N LEU A 84 -14.26 -10.10 6.41
CA LEU A 84 -13.58 -10.72 5.26
C LEU A 84 -13.87 -10.01 3.93
N ARG A 85 -15.04 -9.35 3.82
CA ARG A 85 -15.41 -8.51 2.67
C ARG A 85 -14.42 -7.36 2.38
N LEU A 86 -13.55 -6.98 3.32
CA LEU A 86 -12.48 -6.00 3.08
C LEU A 86 -11.58 -6.46 1.92
N VAL A 87 -11.24 -7.76 1.86
CA VAL A 87 -10.31 -8.34 0.88
C VAL A 87 -10.77 -8.10 -0.56
N PRO A 88 -11.96 -8.58 -1.01
CA PRO A 88 -12.40 -8.34 -2.38
C PRO A 88 -12.67 -6.86 -2.69
N LEU A 89 -13.12 -6.07 -1.70
CA LEU A 89 -13.38 -4.64 -1.91
C LEU A 89 -12.09 -3.83 -2.12
N VAL A 90 -11.05 -4.08 -1.33
CA VAL A 90 -9.77 -3.39 -1.49
C VAL A 90 -9.05 -3.86 -2.74
N LEU A 91 -9.08 -5.16 -3.04
CA LEU A 91 -8.51 -5.73 -4.26
C LEU A 91 -9.17 -5.12 -5.51
N GLY A 92 -10.50 -5.25 -5.64
CA GLY A 92 -11.23 -4.73 -6.79
C GLY A 92 -11.14 -3.21 -6.92
N GLY A 93 -11.21 -2.50 -5.78
CA GLY A 93 -11.04 -1.05 -5.74
C GLY A 93 -9.68 -0.59 -6.26
N THR A 94 -8.60 -1.21 -5.80
CA THR A 94 -7.23 -0.86 -6.22
C THR A 94 -6.98 -1.22 -7.68
N LEU A 95 -7.44 -2.39 -8.13
CA LEU A 95 -7.34 -2.79 -9.54
C LEU A 95 -8.07 -1.82 -10.46
N LEU A 96 -9.29 -1.40 -10.10
CA LEU A 96 -10.05 -0.43 -10.89
C LEU A 96 -9.40 0.96 -10.91
N THR A 97 -8.85 1.42 -9.77
CA THR A 97 -8.03 2.64 -9.71
C THR A 97 -6.86 2.56 -10.69
N HIS A 98 -6.12 1.45 -10.70
CA HIS A 98 -4.94 1.30 -11.55
C HIS A 98 -5.28 1.11 -13.02
N LEU A 99 -6.32 0.33 -13.33
CA LEU A 99 -6.83 0.08 -14.68
C LEU A 99 -7.17 1.39 -15.40
N LEU A 100 -7.75 2.33 -14.66
CA LEU A 100 -8.21 3.62 -15.20
C LEU A 100 -7.21 4.76 -14.98
N GLY A 101 -6.01 4.45 -14.49
CA GLY A 101 -4.90 5.41 -14.43
C GLY A 101 -4.82 6.30 -13.20
N GLY A 102 -5.60 6.02 -12.15
CA GLY A 102 -5.45 6.71 -10.87
C GLY A 102 -4.04 6.50 -10.28
N SER A 103 -3.42 7.58 -9.77
CA SER A 103 -2.11 7.50 -9.13
C SER A 103 -2.24 6.96 -7.71
N ALA A 104 -1.92 5.68 -7.54
CA ALA A 104 -1.98 5.00 -6.26
C ALA A 104 -0.94 3.88 -6.18
N GLY A 105 -0.70 3.39 -4.97
CA GLY A 105 0.20 2.28 -4.65
C GLY A 105 -0.54 0.96 -4.43
N ARG A 106 0.23 -0.07 -4.07
CA ARG A 106 -0.27 -1.45 -3.83
C ARG A 106 -0.13 -1.96 -2.39
N GLU A 107 0.73 -1.33 -1.58
CA GLU A 107 1.07 -1.79 -0.23
C GLU A 107 -0.14 -1.90 0.69
N GLY A 108 -0.91 -0.82 0.84
CA GLY A 108 -2.05 -0.81 1.76
C GLY A 108 -3.09 -1.89 1.43
N THR A 109 -3.23 -2.26 0.15
CA THR A 109 -4.07 -3.38 -0.28
C THR A 109 -3.52 -4.71 0.23
N ALA A 110 -2.22 -4.97 0.06
CA ALA A 110 -1.58 -6.20 0.51
C ALA A 110 -1.60 -6.35 2.04
N VAL A 111 -1.29 -5.27 2.77
CA VAL A 111 -1.38 -5.24 4.24
C VAL A 111 -2.82 -5.45 4.70
N GLN A 112 -3.80 -4.83 4.04
CA GLN A 112 -5.22 -5.05 4.37
C GLN A 112 -5.66 -6.49 4.14
N MET A 113 -5.24 -7.10 3.02
CA MET A 113 -5.56 -8.50 2.75
C MET A 113 -4.88 -9.43 3.76
N GLY A 114 -3.57 -9.27 3.97
CA GLY A 114 -2.80 -10.08 4.92
C GLY A 114 -3.34 -10.03 6.34
N ALA A 115 -3.59 -8.82 6.86
CA ALA A 115 -4.15 -8.64 8.20
C ALA A 115 -5.57 -9.23 8.32
N THR A 116 -6.43 -9.04 7.32
CA THR A 116 -7.81 -9.55 7.36
C THR A 116 -7.86 -11.07 7.30
N LEU A 117 -7.06 -11.68 6.43
CA LEU A 117 -6.95 -13.13 6.32
C LEU A 117 -6.40 -13.75 7.60
N ALA A 118 -5.36 -13.12 8.19
CA ALA A 118 -4.84 -13.54 9.50
C ALA A 118 -5.91 -13.42 10.61
N ASP A 119 -6.69 -12.34 10.61
CA ASP A 119 -7.72 -12.13 11.62
C ASP A 119 -8.85 -13.16 11.57
N GLN A 120 -9.15 -13.73 10.39
CA GLN A 120 -10.11 -14.82 10.28
C GLN A 120 -9.66 -16.10 11.00
N LEU A 121 -8.34 -16.33 11.08
CA LEU A 121 -7.75 -17.45 11.83
C LEU A 121 -7.76 -17.17 13.33
N ALA A 122 -7.74 -15.89 13.71
CA ALA A 122 -7.70 -15.45 15.10
C ALA A 122 -9.05 -15.53 15.83
N ARG A 123 -10.14 -15.90 15.14
CA ARG A 123 -11.51 -15.89 15.69
C ARG A 123 -11.71 -16.72 16.96
N TRP A 124 -10.90 -17.76 17.14
CA TRP A 124 -10.96 -18.64 18.30
C TRP A 124 -9.82 -18.39 19.30
N LEU A 125 -9.02 -17.34 19.09
CA LEU A 125 -7.87 -17.02 19.92
C LEU A 125 -8.21 -15.97 21.00
N PRO A 126 -7.50 -16.01 22.15
CA PRO A 126 -7.53 -14.91 23.11
C PRO A 126 -7.13 -13.58 22.45
N ARG A 127 -7.67 -12.46 22.97
CA ARG A 127 -7.43 -11.11 22.43
C ARG A 127 -5.94 -10.76 22.26
N HIS A 128 -5.10 -11.22 23.19
CA HIS A 128 -3.65 -11.00 23.13
C HIS A 128 -3.00 -11.72 21.94
N GLU A 129 -3.33 -12.99 21.74
CA GLU A 129 -2.81 -13.77 20.60
C GLU A 129 -3.38 -13.27 19.26
N ARG A 130 -4.64 -12.80 19.23
CA ARG A 130 -5.21 -12.15 18.05
C ARG A 130 -4.36 -10.97 17.57
N ARG A 131 -3.85 -10.13 18.49
CA ARG A 131 -2.97 -9.00 18.13
C ARG A 131 -1.68 -9.49 17.48
N LEU A 132 -1.06 -10.55 18.00
CA LEU A 132 0.15 -11.13 17.43
C LEU A 132 -0.10 -11.65 16.00
N LEU A 133 -1.26 -12.28 15.75
CA LEU A 133 -1.66 -12.70 14.40
C LEU A 133 -1.90 -11.52 13.46
N LEU A 134 -2.52 -10.43 13.92
CA LEU A 134 -2.71 -9.23 13.12
C LEU A 134 -1.36 -8.62 12.70
N ILE A 135 -0.41 -8.51 13.63
CA ILE A 135 0.96 -8.03 13.34
C ILE A 135 1.63 -8.95 12.32
N ALA A 136 1.58 -10.27 12.52
CA ALA A 136 2.12 -11.24 11.56
C ALA A 136 1.46 -11.14 10.18
N GLY A 137 0.15 -10.90 10.12
CA GLY A 137 -0.61 -10.71 8.88
C GLY A 137 -0.23 -9.44 8.13
N MET A 138 0.00 -8.32 8.85
CA MET A 138 0.51 -7.09 8.26
C MET A 138 1.93 -7.30 7.71
N SER A 139 2.80 -7.95 8.48
CA SER A 139 4.16 -8.28 8.05
C SER A 139 4.18 -9.17 6.81
N ALA A 140 3.35 -10.22 6.79
CA ALA A 140 3.19 -11.12 5.65
C ALA A 140 2.65 -10.40 4.40
N GLY A 141 1.63 -9.56 4.57
CA GLY A 141 1.07 -8.75 3.48
C GLY A 141 2.09 -7.80 2.86
N PHE A 142 2.85 -7.07 3.68
CA PHE A 142 3.89 -6.17 3.20
C PHE A 142 5.03 -6.94 2.50
N ALA A 143 5.56 -7.97 3.15
CA ALA A 143 6.66 -8.78 2.64
C ALA A 143 6.34 -9.42 1.29
N SER A 144 5.17 -10.04 1.17
CA SER A 144 4.74 -10.74 -0.05
C SER A 144 4.59 -9.83 -1.27
N VAL A 145 4.21 -8.56 -1.08
CA VAL A 145 4.02 -7.61 -2.20
C VAL A 145 5.31 -6.96 -2.67
N PHE A 146 6.30 -6.82 -1.79
CA PHE A 146 7.59 -6.16 -2.10
C PHE A 146 8.76 -7.11 -2.27
N GLY A 147 8.65 -8.35 -1.82
CA GLY A 147 9.76 -9.30 -1.84
C GLY A 147 10.83 -8.98 -0.82
N THR A 148 10.45 -8.28 0.26
CA THR A 148 11.36 -7.76 1.29
C THR A 148 10.94 -8.26 2.68
N PRO A 149 11.18 -9.55 3.00
CA PRO A 149 10.67 -10.15 4.23
C PRO A 149 11.17 -9.47 5.51
N LEU A 150 12.43 -9.03 5.54
CA LEU A 150 12.98 -8.29 6.68
C LEU A 150 12.25 -6.96 6.89
N ALA A 151 12.06 -6.19 5.81
CA ALA A 151 11.37 -4.90 5.89
C ALA A 151 9.89 -5.08 6.28
N GLY A 152 9.20 -6.08 5.74
CA GLY A 152 7.82 -6.39 6.12
C GLY A 152 7.67 -6.83 7.58
N ALA A 153 8.61 -7.64 8.08
CA ALA A 153 8.62 -8.03 9.49
C ALA A 153 8.79 -6.81 10.41
N VAL A 154 9.77 -5.95 10.15
CA VAL A 154 10.00 -4.72 10.91
C VAL A 154 8.80 -3.77 10.81
N PHE A 155 8.25 -3.59 9.60
CA PHE A 155 7.07 -2.75 9.39
C PHE A 155 5.90 -3.16 10.28
N GLY A 156 5.53 -4.45 10.32
CA GLY A 156 4.44 -4.92 11.16
C GLY A 156 4.70 -4.74 12.66
N LEU A 157 5.96 -4.85 13.09
CA LEU A 157 6.35 -4.64 14.49
C LEU A 157 6.29 -3.17 14.92
N GLU A 158 6.72 -2.25 14.05
CA GLU A 158 6.76 -0.81 14.36
C GLU A 158 5.40 -0.13 14.20
N VAL A 159 4.59 -0.57 13.24
CA VAL A 159 3.25 0.03 13.00
C VAL A 159 2.29 -0.23 14.16
N TYR A 160 2.60 -1.19 15.05
CA TYR A 160 1.81 -1.51 16.24
C TYR A 160 1.75 -0.35 17.26
N LEU A 161 2.90 0.26 17.56
CA LEU A 161 3.03 1.36 18.53
C LEU A 161 4.27 2.17 18.18
N LEU A 162 4.08 3.45 17.89
CA LEU A 162 5.19 4.40 17.81
C LEU A 162 5.96 4.38 19.14
N GLY A 163 7.14 3.75 19.14
CA GLY A 163 8.05 3.68 20.28
C GLY A 163 7.95 2.44 21.19
N GLN A 164 7.15 1.41 20.88
CA GLN A 164 7.14 0.14 21.66
C GLN A 164 7.06 -1.11 20.78
N VAL A 165 8.11 -1.95 20.83
CA VAL A 165 8.14 -3.24 20.13
C VAL A 165 7.63 -4.35 21.05
N ARG A 166 6.64 -5.11 20.60
CA ARG A 166 6.24 -6.36 21.26
C ARG A 166 7.19 -7.49 20.87
N TYR A 167 8.12 -7.83 21.76
CA TYR A 167 9.08 -8.90 21.53
C TYR A 167 8.45 -10.26 21.17
N GLU A 168 7.27 -10.55 21.73
CA GLU A 168 6.51 -11.77 21.42
C GLU A 168 6.04 -11.85 19.95
N ALA A 169 5.90 -10.70 19.27
CA ALA A 169 5.49 -10.64 17.88
C ALA A 169 6.66 -10.84 16.91
N ILE A 170 7.92 -10.81 17.37
CA ILE A 170 9.10 -10.89 16.50
C ILE A 170 9.09 -12.20 15.72
N LEU A 171 9.13 -13.34 16.41
CA LEU A 171 9.17 -14.65 15.76
C LEU A 171 8.01 -14.86 14.75
N PRO A 172 6.72 -14.68 15.12
CA PRO A 172 5.63 -14.90 14.17
C PRO A 172 5.65 -13.91 13.00
N SER A 173 6.10 -12.67 13.19
CA SER A 173 6.17 -11.67 12.10
C SER A 173 7.24 -12.01 11.08
N PHE A 174 8.43 -12.39 11.53
CA PHE A 174 9.52 -12.78 10.64
C PHE A 174 9.20 -14.07 9.88
N VAL A 175 8.66 -15.08 10.57
CA VAL A 175 8.26 -16.34 9.93
C VAL A 175 7.16 -16.11 8.90
N ALA A 176 6.11 -15.37 9.27
CA ALA A 176 5.01 -15.08 8.34
C ALA A 176 5.49 -14.27 7.13
N ALA A 177 6.39 -13.29 7.33
CA ALA A 177 6.98 -12.49 6.25
C ALA A 177 7.81 -13.32 5.27
N VAL A 178 8.71 -14.18 5.77
CA VAL A 178 9.54 -15.06 4.94
C VAL A 178 8.68 -16.06 4.17
N VAL A 179 7.73 -16.69 4.85
CA VAL A 179 6.82 -17.65 4.20
C VAL A 179 5.95 -16.96 3.15
N ALA A 180 5.46 -15.75 3.41
CA ALA A 180 4.65 -15.02 2.45
C ALA A 180 5.43 -14.66 1.19
N ASP A 181 6.67 -14.19 1.32
CA ASP A 181 7.55 -13.95 0.16
C ASP A 181 7.83 -15.25 -0.62
N ALA A 182 8.21 -16.33 0.07
CA ALA A 182 8.47 -17.62 -0.54
C ALA A 182 7.24 -18.17 -1.30
N VAL A 183 6.05 -18.04 -0.72
CA VAL A 183 4.79 -18.47 -1.35
C VAL A 183 4.47 -17.61 -2.57
N THR A 184 4.63 -16.28 -2.51
CA THR A 184 4.45 -15.43 -3.69
C THR A 184 5.37 -15.86 -4.84
N ARG A 185 6.64 -16.14 -4.54
CA ARG A 185 7.61 -16.63 -5.54
C ARG A 185 7.27 -18.03 -6.04
N ALA A 186 6.74 -18.90 -5.20
CA ALA A 186 6.29 -20.24 -5.58
C ALA A 186 5.12 -20.22 -6.57
N TRP A 187 4.29 -19.16 -6.55
CA TRP A 187 3.30 -18.88 -7.58
C TRP A 187 3.90 -18.38 -8.90
N GLY A 188 5.22 -18.28 -9.02
CA GLY A 188 5.91 -17.74 -10.19
C GLY A 188 5.87 -16.22 -10.29
N VAL A 189 5.43 -15.52 -9.24
CA VAL A 189 5.29 -14.06 -9.23
C VAL A 189 6.58 -13.43 -8.72
N GLY A 190 7.26 -12.68 -9.59
CA GLY A 190 8.47 -11.95 -9.26
C GLY A 190 8.19 -10.59 -8.63
N HIS A 191 9.25 -9.96 -8.13
CA HIS A 191 9.24 -8.58 -7.65
C HIS A 191 10.14 -7.71 -8.52
N THR A 192 9.87 -6.41 -8.52
CA THR A 192 10.69 -5.44 -9.25
C THR A 192 12.13 -5.50 -8.75
N THR A 193 13.07 -5.76 -9.66
CA THR A 193 14.50 -5.72 -9.39
C THR A 193 15.02 -4.30 -9.55
N TYR A 194 15.52 -3.71 -8.47
CA TYR A 194 16.17 -2.40 -8.52
C TYR A 194 17.68 -2.54 -8.78
N PRO A 195 18.32 -1.56 -9.43
CA PRO A 195 19.76 -1.57 -9.63
C PRO A 195 20.54 -1.66 -8.31
N THR A 196 21.62 -2.43 -8.29
CA THR A 196 22.55 -2.47 -7.16
C THR A 196 23.39 -1.20 -7.17
N LEU A 197 23.27 -0.40 -6.11
CA LEU A 197 24.09 0.79 -5.93
C LEU A 197 25.49 0.41 -5.41
N ALA A 198 26.51 1.13 -5.88
CA ALA A 198 27.86 0.99 -5.34
C ALA A 198 27.91 1.45 -3.88
N ALA A 199 28.68 0.74 -3.06
CA ALA A 199 28.94 1.17 -1.69
C ALA A 199 29.71 2.49 -1.71
N LEU A 200 29.15 3.53 -1.11
CA LEU A 200 29.82 4.81 -0.91
C LEU A 200 30.60 4.78 0.41
N PRO A 201 31.82 5.35 0.46
CA PRO A 201 32.57 5.43 1.70
C PRO A 201 31.85 6.34 2.71
N LEU A 202 31.88 5.94 3.98
CA LEU A 202 31.36 6.75 5.09
C LEU A 202 32.29 7.94 5.32
N THR A 203 31.92 9.09 4.74
CA THR A 203 32.65 10.36 4.90
C THR A 203 31.80 11.35 5.70
N ALA A 204 32.44 12.32 6.37
CA ALA A 204 31.72 13.36 7.11
C ALA A 204 30.78 14.19 6.21
N THR A 205 31.23 14.50 4.99
CA THR A 205 30.40 15.18 3.97
C THR A 205 29.22 14.31 3.56
N GLY A 206 29.45 13.03 3.27
CA GLY A 206 28.38 12.08 2.95
C GLY A 206 27.35 11.98 4.07
N LEU A 207 27.81 11.89 5.33
CA LEU A 207 26.93 11.90 6.50
C LEU A 207 26.12 13.20 6.57
N GLY A 208 26.75 14.36 6.42
CA GLY A 208 26.07 15.65 6.39
C GLY A 208 25.00 15.75 5.29
N CYS A 209 25.31 15.29 4.07
CA CYS A 209 24.37 15.22 2.97
C CYS A 209 23.20 14.28 3.25
N THR A 210 23.45 13.10 3.83
CA THR A 210 22.38 12.14 4.18
C THR A 210 21.46 12.66 5.28
N LEU A 211 21.99 13.39 6.28
CA LEU A 211 21.19 14.03 7.31
C LEU A 211 20.29 15.12 6.73
N LEU A 212 20.84 15.97 5.86
CA LEU A 212 20.07 17.01 5.17
C LEU A 212 18.97 16.40 4.28
N ALA A 213 19.32 15.37 3.50
CA ALA A 213 18.36 14.66 2.66
C ALA A 213 17.24 14.02 3.51
N GLY A 214 17.58 13.38 4.64
CA GLY A 214 16.60 12.83 5.57
C GLY A 214 15.63 13.89 6.13
N ALA A 215 16.12 15.08 6.47
CA ALA A 215 15.28 16.19 6.90
C ALA A 215 14.33 16.66 5.79
N LEU A 216 14.83 16.80 4.56
CA LEU A 216 14.04 17.21 3.40
C LEU A 216 12.98 16.17 3.03
N PHE A 217 13.33 14.88 3.01
CA PHE A 217 12.38 13.79 2.78
C PHE A 217 11.32 13.69 3.88
N GLY A 218 11.69 13.94 5.14
CA GLY A 218 10.74 14.04 6.25
C GLY A 218 9.73 15.19 6.05
N LEU A 219 10.20 16.36 5.60
CA LEU A 219 9.32 17.48 5.26
C LEU A 219 8.41 17.15 4.07
N ALA A 220 8.92 16.49 3.03
CA ALA A 220 8.13 16.05 1.89
C ALA A 220 7.04 15.04 2.29
N ALA A 221 7.37 14.06 3.13
CA ALA A 221 6.42 13.09 3.66
C ALA A 221 5.32 13.79 4.49
N ARG A 222 5.69 14.74 5.34
CA ARG A 222 4.72 15.57 6.09
C ARG A 222 3.83 16.38 5.15
N ALA A 223 4.39 16.97 4.10
CA ALA A 223 3.63 17.72 3.10
C ALA A 223 2.62 16.83 2.38
N PHE A 224 3.02 15.62 1.96
CA PHE A 224 2.14 14.64 1.33
C PHE A 224 0.98 14.24 2.25
N ALA A 225 1.27 13.89 3.51
CA ALA A 225 0.25 13.50 4.48
C ALA A 225 -0.73 14.64 4.77
N THR A 226 -0.21 15.85 4.98
CA THR A 226 -1.02 17.05 5.26
C THR A 226 -1.91 17.40 4.06
N LEU A 227 -1.37 17.35 2.85
CA LEU A 227 -2.11 17.62 1.61
C LEU A 227 -3.22 16.59 1.39
N THR A 228 -2.92 15.30 1.53
CA THR A 228 -3.89 14.22 1.36
C THR A 228 -5.05 14.36 2.35
N HIS A 229 -4.77 14.69 3.61
CA HIS A 229 -5.80 14.98 4.61
C HIS A 229 -6.60 16.25 4.32
N ALA A 230 -5.94 17.33 3.86
CA ALA A 230 -6.61 18.56 3.48
C ALA A 230 -7.57 18.33 2.31
N ILE A 231 -7.15 17.57 1.29
CA ILE A 231 -7.99 17.16 0.16
C ILE A 231 -9.16 16.30 0.66
N SER A 232 -8.90 15.28 1.49
CA SER A 232 -9.97 14.46 2.07
C SER A 232 -10.99 15.28 2.86
N LYS A 233 -10.56 16.31 3.59
CA LYS A 233 -11.44 17.24 4.33
C LYS A 233 -12.21 18.18 3.40
N LEU A 234 -11.63 18.56 2.26
CA LEU A 234 -12.33 19.34 1.25
C LEU A 234 -13.41 18.50 0.56
N PHE A 235 -13.07 17.28 0.14
CA PHE A 235 -13.98 16.36 -0.53
C PHE A 235 -15.07 15.82 0.40
N SER A 236 -14.86 15.82 1.72
CA SER A 236 -15.90 15.44 2.67
C SER A 236 -17.10 16.40 2.67
N LYS A 237 -16.95 17.62 2.15
CA LYS A 237 -18.05 18.58 1.92
C LYS A 237 -19.05 18.09 0.88
N LEU A 238 -18.68 17.14 0.01
CA LEU A 238 -19.62 16.47 -0.89
C LEU A 238 -20.46 15.47 -0.06
N THR A 239 -21.75 15.78 0.07
CA THR A 239 -22.71 15.06 0.92
C THR A 239 -22.89 13.61 0.49
N TYR A 240 -22.84 13.33 -0.81
CA TYR A 240 -22.95 11.97 -1.35
C TYR A 240 -21.55 11.36 -1.57
N PRO A 241 -21.07 10.44 -0.70
CA PRO A 241 -19.69 9.96 -0.73
C PRO A 241 -19.24 9.34 -2.07
N PRO A 242 -20.09 8.60 -2.82
CA PRO A 242 -19.70 8.06 -4.13
C PRO A 242 -19.27 9.11 -5.16
N LEU A 243 -19.68 10.37 -5.04
CA LEU A 243 -19.27 11.42 -5.97
C LEU A 243 -17.86 11.96 -5.70
N ARG A 244 -17.30 11.72 -4.52
CA ARG A 244 -15.95 12.18 -4.16
C ARG A 244 -14.89 11.66 -5.14
N PRO A 245 -14.78 10.33 -5.38
CA PRO A 245 -13.83 9.82 -6.37
C PRO A 245 -14.22 10.15 -7.82
N VAL A 246 -15.48 10.47 -8.11
CA VAL A 246 -15.88 10.97 -9.45
C VAL A 246 -15.23 12.32 -9.72
N VAL A 247 -15.43 13.28 -8.82
CA VAL A 247 -14.85 14.64 -8.94
C VAL A 247 -13.33 14.55 -8.94
N GLY A 248 -12.74 13.72 -8.07
CA GLY A 248 -11.29 13.53 -8.03
C GLY A 248 -10.76 12.92 -9.33
N GLY A 249 -11.47 11.93 -9.88
CA GLY A 249 -11.14 11.30 -11.15
C GLY A 249 -11.16 12.28 -12.31
N VAL A 250 -12.14 13.20 -12.34
CA VAL A 250 -12.20 14.26 -13.37
C VAL A 250 -10.97 15.17 -13.26
N LEU A 251 -10.63 15.61 -12.05
CA LEU A 251 -9.49 16.50 -11.84
C LEU A 251 -8.15 15.83 -12.17
N VAL A 252 -7.97 14.55 -11.79
CA VAL A 252 -6.76 13.78 -12.13
C VAL A 252 -6.66 13.58 -13.64
N ALA A 253 -7.75 13.16 -14.30
CA ALA A 253 -7.77 12.95 -15.74
C ALA A 253 -7.48 14.25 -16.51
N ALA A 254 -8.13 15.36 -16.12
CA ALA A 254 -7.91 16.68 -16.72
C ALA A 254 -6.47 17.16 -16.52
N ALA A 255 -5.88 16.97 -15.34
CA ALA A 255 -4.49 17.34 -15.07
C ALA A 255 -3.51 16.56 -15.95
N MET A 256 -3.67 15.23 -16.04
CA MET A 256 -2.77 14.39 -16.85
C MET A 256 -2.89 14.67 -18.35
N TRP A 257 -4.11 14.89 -18.86
CA TRP A 257 -4.29 15.29 -20.25
C TRP A 257 -3.81 16.70 -20.55
N GLY A 258 -4.03 17.65 -19.64
CA GLY A 258 -3.51 19.02 -19.79
C GLY A 258 -1.99 19.07 -19.83
N LEU A 259 -1.32 18.16 -19.11
CA LEU A 259 0.12 17.95 -19.15
C LEU A 259 0.59 17.10 -20.34
N GLY A 260 -0.32 16.51 -21.11
CA GLY A 260 -0.01 15.64 -22.24
C GLY A 260 0.77 14.37 -21.84
N THR A 261 0.66 13.90 -20.59
CA THR A 261 1.49 12.80 -20.07
C THR A 261 0.72 11.82 -19.19
N MET A 262 1.06 10.54 -19.35
CA MET A 262 0.58 9.44 -18.51
C MET A 262 1.62 8.96 -17.48
N ARG A 263 2.77 9.64 -17.41
CA ARG A 263 3.94 9.25 -16.60
C ARG A 263 3.62 9.04 -15.10
N TYR A 264 2.64 9.78 -14.59
CA TYR A 264 2.28 9.74 -13.17
C TYR A 264 1.15 8.75 -12.83
N ALA A 265 0.59 8.02 -13.80
CA ALA A 265 -0.51 7.07 -13.58
C ALA A 265 -0.07 5.78 -12.86
N GLY A 266 -0.95 5.24 -12.01
CA GLY A 266 -0.72 4.02 -11.24
C GLY A 266 0.51 4.09 -10.34
N LEU A 267 1.25 2.98 -10.24
CA LEU A 267 2.39 2.83 -9.32
C LEU A 267 3.52 3.81 -9.60
N GLY A 268 3.92 3.94 -10.87
CA GLY A 268 5.09 4.73 -11.28
C GLY A 268 6.45 4.02 -11.15
N VAL A 269 6.47 2.68 -11.06
CA VAL A 269 7.70 1.87 -10.98
C VAL A 269 8.73 2.17 -12.09
N PRO A 270 8.35 2.34 -13.38
CA PRO A 270 9.34 2.64 -14.42
C PRO A 270 10.14 3.93 -14.13
N VAL A 271 9.49 4.94 -13.57
CA VAL A 271 10.14 6.21 -13.22
C VAL A 271 11.04 6.07 -11.99
N ILE A 272 10.66 5.23 -11.02
CA ILE A 272 11.56 4.89 -9.90
C ILE A 272 12.85 4.28 -10.45
N VAL A 273 12.75 3.32 -11.38
CA VAL A 273 13.93 2.68 -11.99
C VAL A 273 14.74 3.68 -12.82
N GLU A 274 14.08 4.57 -13.55
CA GLU A 274 14.73 5.66 -14.31
C GLU A 274 15.56 6.59 -13.41
N ALA A 275 15.09 6.88 -12.19
CA ALA A 275 15.80 7.74 -11.24
C ALA A 275 17.17 7.19 -10.80
N PHE A 276 17.38 5.86 -10.89
CA PHE A 276 18.69 5.24 -10.63
C PHE A 276 19.68 5.43 -11.80
N GLN A 277 19.20 5.80 -12.98
CA GLN A 277 19.99 5.92 -14.21
C GLN A 277 20.20 7.38 -14.60
N HIS A 278 19.20 8.23 -14.40
CA HIS A 278 19.19 9.63 -14.81
C HIS A 278 18.62 10.50 -13.69
N GLN A 279 19.13 11.73 -13.59
CA GLN A 279 18.56 12.72 -12.69
C GLN A 279 17.20 13.18 -13.21
N LEU A 280 16.16 12.99 -12.38
CA LEU A 280 14.81 13.42 -12.70
C LEU A 280 14.62 14.93 -12.46
N GLY A 281 13.59 15.50 -13.07
CA GLY A 281 13.22 16.90 -12.85
C GLY A 281 12.40 17.07 -11.58
N ALA A 282 12.55 18.21 -10.89
CA ALA A 282 11.78 18.53 -9.67
C ALA A 282 10.24 18.50 -9.86
N GLN A 283 9.78 18.63 -11.11
CA GLN A 283 8.38 18.46 -11.47
C GLN A 283 7.86 17.03 -11.28
N ASP A 284 8.70 15.99 -11.42
CA ASP A 284 8.30 14.60 -11.25
C ASP A 284 7.90 14.34 -9.78
N PHE A 285 8.73 14.83 -8.84
CA PHE A 285 8.43 14.86 -7.41
C PHE A 285 7.09 15.53 -7.13
N LEU A 286 6.92 16.78 -7.59
CA LEU A 286 5.77 17.61 -7.25
C LEU A 286 4.47 17.06 -7.85
N LEU A 287 4.49 16.69 -9.13
CA LEU A 287 3.32 16.18 -9.83
C LEU A 287 2.88 14.82 -9.29
N LYS A 288 3.82 13.92 -8.98
CA LYS A 288 3.46 12.63 -8.37
C LYS A 288 2.86 12.83 -6.98
N LEU A 289 3.42 13.73 -6.17
CA LEU A 289 2.90 14.10 -4.86
C LEU A 289 1.46 14.62 -4.97
N MET A 290 1.22 15.62 -5.81
CA MET A 290 -0.09 16.24 -5.97
C MET A 290 -1.14 15.27 -6.53
N LEU A 291 -0.81 14.53 -7.59
CA LEU A 291 -1.76 13.61 -8.24
C LEU A 291 -2.11 12.42 -7.35
N THR A 292 -1.14 11.90 -6.59
CA THR A 292 -1.41 10.81 -5.64
C THR A 292 -2.23 11.31 -4.45
N ALA A 293 -1.88 12.46 -3.88
CA ALA A 293 -2.65 13.07 -2.78
C ALA A 293 -4.09 13.38 -3.20
N LEU A 294 -4.29 13.85 -4.44
CA LEU A 294 -5.62 14.07 -5.01
C LEU A 294 -6.38 12.76 -5.23
N THR A 295 -5.74 11.76 -5.81
CA THR A 295 -6.36 10.44 -6.07
C THR A 295 -6.84 9.80 -4.76
N LEU A 296 -5.96 9.69 -3.75
CA LEU A 296 -6.28 9.06 -2.47
C LEU A 296 -7.20 9.93 -1.62
N GLY A 297 -6.96 11.25 -1.57
CA GLY A 297 -7.79 12.20 -0.83
C GLY A 297 -9.23 12.30 -1.37
N ALA A 298 -9.43 12.07 -2.67
CA ALA A 298 -10.76 11.98 -3.27
C ALA A 298 -11.50 10.67 -2.97
N GLY A 299 -10.81 9.65 -2.44
CA GLY A 299 -11.42 8.41 -1.97
C GLY A 299 -11.24 7.20 -2.89
N PHE A 300 -10.36 7.26 -3.89
CA PHE A 300 -9.91 6.06 -4.61
C PHE A 300 -9.21 5.09 -3.65
N LYS A 301 -9.20 3.81 -4.01
CA LYS A 301 -8.54 2.76 -3.23
C LYS A 301 -7.19 2.39 -3.82
N GLY A 302 -6.26 2.09 -2.92
CA GLY A 302 -4.86 1.81 -3.20
C GLY A 302 -4.02 2.15 -1.98
N GLY A 303 -2.77 1.71 -1.98
CA GLY A 303 -1.76 2.17 -1.00
C GLY A 303 -1.15 3.51 -1.40
N GLU A 304 -0.24 4.02 -0.58
CA GLU A 304 0.52 5.24 -0.86
C GLU A 304 2.03 5.00 -0.94
N VAL A 305 2.52 3.87 -0.43
CA VAL A 305 3.96 3.57 -0.30
C VAL A 305 4.71 3.55 -1.63
N THR A 306 4.17 2.94 -2.69
CA THR A 306 4.87 2.92 -3.99
C THR A 306 4.98 4.31 -4.63
N PRO A 307 3.93 5.14 -4.64
CA PRO A 307 4.07 6.57 -4.95
C PRO A 307 5.06 7.32 -4.04
N LEU A 308 5.14 7.00 -2.75
CA LEU A 308 6.14 7.61 -1.86
C LEU A 308 7.57 7.23 -2.25
N PHE A 309 7.81 6.00 -2.73
CA PHE A 309 9.10 5.62 -3.31
C PHE A 309 9.42 6.43 -4.58
N PHE A 310 8.43 6.67 -5.44
CA PHE A 310 8.59 7.56 -6.58
C PHE A 310 8.97 8.96 -6.12
N ILE A 311 8.20 9.54 -5.20
CA ILE A 311 8.40 10.90 -4.71
C ILE A 311 9.78 11.02 -4.03
N GLY A 312 10.24 10.02 -3.29
CA GLY A 312 11.58 10.06 -2.69
C GLY A 312 12.73 9.84 -3.68
N ALA A 313 12.48 9.15 -4.80
CA ALA A 313 13.47 8.91 -5.84
C ALA A 313 13.63 10.10 -6.82
N ALA A 314 12.55 10.86 -7.05
CA ALA A 314 12.52 12.05 -7.89
C ALA A 314 12.95 13.32 -7.14
#